data_AF-A0A957NI63-F1
#
_entry.id   AF-A0A957NI63-F1
#
_cell.length_a   1.000
_cell.length_b   1.000
_cell.length_c   1.000
_cell.angle_alpha   90.00
_cell.angle_beta   90.00
_cell.angle_gamma   90.00
#
_symmetry.space_group_name_H-M   'P 1'
#
loop_
_entity.id
_entity.type
_entity.pdbx_description
1 polymer ?
#
loop_
_entity_poly.entity_id
_entity_poly.type
_entity_poly.pdbx_seq_one_letter_code
_entity_poly.pdbx_strand_id
1 'polypeptide(L)'
;KSALEVADGQHDRHFPIDVFQTGSGTSSNMNANEVIAHLASSSLGKAVHPNDDVNMSQSSNDVVPTSVHVSAALMVHEHLLPALARLSGVLEQKAEETRNVVKTGRTHLMDAMPVTLGQEIDGWRAQIEAADARLSDTQKRLTALAQGGTAVGTGINAHPKFGHKVATLLGEQTGIGFYQAASLFEGLSSQDTAVELSGQLKVLAVSLMKIAND
;
A
#
# COMPACT_ATOMS: atom_id res chain seq x y z
N LYS A 1 -5.07 14.11 18.00
CA LYS A 1 -3.68 14.52 18.32
C LYS A 1 -2.81 13.31 18.63
N SER A 2 -3.03 12.56 19.70
CA SER A 2 -2.17 11.41 20.06
C SER A 2 -2.06 10.35 18.97
N ALA A 3 -3.16 10.05 18.26
CA ALA A 3 -3.13 9.13 17.11
C ALA A 3 -2.25 9.65 15.95
N LEU A 4 -2.16 10.97 15.76
CA LEU A 4 -1.29 11.56 14.73
C LEU A 4 0.19 11.45 15.15
N GLU A 5 0.51 11.68 16.43
CA GLU A 5 1.87 11.49 16.94
C GLU A 5 2.35 10.03 16.76
N VAL A 6 1.44 9.06 16.92
CA VAL A 6 1.70 7.64 16.61
C VAL A 6 1.89 7.44 15.09
N ALA A 7 1.00 7.97 14.26
CA ALA A 7 1.11 7.85 12.80
C ALA A 7 2.39 8.49 12.24
N ASP A 8 2.89 9.55 12.87
CA ASP A 8 4.15 10.24 12.54
C ASP A 8 5.41 9.47 13.00
N GLY A 9 5.26 8.28 13.60
CA GLY A 9 6.37 7.43 14.04
C GLY A 9 7.05 7.87 15.35
N GLN A 10 6.49 8.84 16.08
CA GLN A 10 7.13 9.39 17.29
C GLN A 10 7.16 8.40 18.46
N HIS A 11 6.35 7.33 18.39
CA HIS A 11 6.11 6.39 19.47
C HIS A 11 6.36 4.92 19.07
N ASP A 12 7.09 4.65 17.98
CA ASP A 12 7.28 3.30 17.41
C ASP A 12 7.83 2.28 18.40
N ARG A 13 8.69 2.71 19.33
CA ARG A 13 9.24 1.84 20.40
C ARG A 13 8.16 1.23 21.32
N HIS A 14 6.94 1.75 21.28
CA HIS A 14 5.80 1.29 22.09
C HIS A 14 4.96 0.23 21.37
N PHE A 15 5.41 -0.27 20.22
CA PHE A 15 4.77 -1.34 19.45
C PHE A 15 5.65 -2.60 19.38
N PRO A 16 5.87 -3.32 20.51
CA PRO A 16 6.78 -4.48 20.55
C PRO A 16 6.16 -5.77 20.00
N ILE A 17 4.90 -5.76 19.56
CA ILE A 17 4.19 -6.96 19.12
C ILE A 17 4.75 -7.44 17.77
N ASP A 18 5.13 -8.71 17.72
CA ASP A 18 5.67 -9.36 16.52
C ASP A 18 4.56 -9.62 15.47
N VAL A 19 4.98 -9.82 14.22
CA VAL A 19 4.14 -10.29 13.11
C VAL A 19 3.55 -11.67 13.44
N PHE A 20 4.27 -12.52 14.17
CA PHE A 20 3.81 -13.84 14.61
C PHE A 20 2.86 -13.78 15.82
N GLN A 21 1.70 -13.15 15.63
CA GLN A 21 0.62 -13.02 16.61
C GLN A 21 -0.64 -13.76 16.13
N THR A 22 -1.80 -13.49 16.74
CA THR A 22 -3.10 -13.96 16.22
C THR A 22 -3.32 -13.52 14.78
N GLY A 23 -3.89 -14.40 13.94
CA GLY A 23 -4.12 -14.12 12.51
C GLY A 23 -5.05 -12.95 12.22
N SER A 24 -5.87 -12.54 13.19
CA SER A 24 -6.72 -11.35 13.14
C SER A 24 -5.98 -10.03 13.46
N GLY A 25 -4.72 -10.08 13.88
CA GLY A 25 -3.94 -8.91 14.30
C GLY A 25 -4.46 -8.21 15.56
N THR A 26 -5.28 -8.88 16.37
CA THR A 26 -5.93 -8.28 17.56
C THR A 26 -4.92 -7.75 18.57
N SER A 27 -3.75 -8.39 18.73
CA SER A 27 -2.72 -7.90 19.66
C SER A 27 -2.15 -6.56 19.22
N SER A 28 -1.84 -6.38 17.94
CA SER A 28 -1.42 -5.07 17.40
C SER A 28 -2.54 -4.02 17.45
N ASN A 29 -3.80 -4.40 17.18
CA ASN A 29 -4.95 -3.49 17.33
C ASN A 29 -5.07 -2.98 18.77
N MET A 30 -5.01 -3.88 19.74
CA MET A 30 -5.06 -3.51 21.16
C MET A 30 -3.85 -2.70 21.60
N ASN A 31 -2.65 -3.02 21.11
CA ASN A 31 -1.45 -2.23 21.38
C ASN A 31 -1.62 -0.78 20.89
N ALA A 32 -2.15 -0.56 19.69
CA ALA A 32 -2.44 0.78 19.18
C ALA A 32 -3.48 1.49 20.06
N ASN A 33 -4.57 0.81 20.42
CA ASN A 33 -5.61 1.36 21.30
C ASN A 33 -5.04 1.79 22.65
N GLU A 34 -4.22 0.96 23.29
CA GLU A 34 -3.62 1.21 24.60
C GLU A 34 -2.61 2.36 24.57
N VAL A 35 -1.74 2.41 23.55
CA VAL A 35 -0.77 3.50 23.38
C VAL A 35 -1.49 4.83 23.15
N ILE A 36 -2.46 4.86 22.23
CA ILE A 36 -3.23 6.08 21.93
C ILE A 36 -4.01 6.53 23.17
N ALA A 37 -4.68 5.61 23.87
CA ALA A 37 -5.43 5.90 25.09
C ALA A 37 -4.54 6.45 26.20
N HIS A 38 -3.36 5.86 26.41
CA HIS A 38 -2.40 6.32 27.43
C HIS A 38 -1.89 7.73 27.13
N LEU A 39 -1.50 8.00 25.89
CA LEU A 39 -1.03 9.32 25.46
C LEU A 39 -2.14 10.38 25.55
N ALA A 40 -3.35 10.04 25.10
CA ALA A 40 -4.51 10.93 25.20
C ALA A 40 -4.87 11.22 26.65
N SER A 41 -4.89 10.20 27.52
CA SER A 41 -5.20 10.37 28.94
C SER A 41 -4.21 11.29 29.65
N SER A 42 -2.92 11.11 29.37
CA SER A 42 -1.85 11.92 29.93
C SER A 42 -1.95 13.38 29.49
N SER A 43 -2.31 13.62 28.23
CA SER A 43 -2.46 14.96 27.66
C SER A 43 -3.71 15.69 28.15
N LEU A 44 -4.83 14.97 28.32
CA LEU A 44 -6.12 15.53 28.75
C LEU A 44 -6.26 15.66 30.27
N GLY A 45 -5.45 14.93 31.06
CA GLY A 45 -5.63 14.81 32.50
C GLY A 45 -6.91 14.04 32.90
N LYS A 46 -7.49 13.28 31.97
CA LYS A 46 -8.70 12.46 32.17
C LYS A 46 -8.51 11.10 31.50
N ALA A 47 -9.05 10.05 32.11
CA ALA A 47 -9.01 8.71 31.54
C ALA A 47 -9.73 8.64 30.18
N VAL A 48 -9.03 8.07 29.20
CA VAL A 48 -9.53 7.62 27.89
C VAL A 48 -9.40 6.11 27.87
N HIS A 49 -10.50 5.40 27.58
CA HIS A 49 -10.53 3.95 27.60
C HIS A 49 -10.13 3.37 26.23
N PRO A 50 -9.20 2.39 26.15
CA PRO A 50 -8.72 1.86 24.87
C PRO A 50 -9.81 1.21 24.05
N ASN A 51 -10.74 0.47 24.67
CA ASN A 51 -11.85 -0.14 23.96
C ASN A 51 -13.01 0.84 23.71
N ASP A 52 -13.59 1.35 24.80
CA ASP A 52 -14.82 2.13 24.74
C ASP A 52 -14.67 3.49 24.06
N ASP A 53 -13.48 4.10 24.06
CA ASP A 53 -13.25 5.38 23.38
C ASP A 53 -12.43 5.20 22.08
N VAL A 54 -11.25 4.57 22.13
CA VAL A 54 -10.35 4.51 20.97
C VAL A 54 -10.83 3.47 19.94
N ASN A 55 -11.25 2.29 20.40
CA ASN A 55 -11.77 1.21 19.55
C ASN A 55 -13.30 1.28 19.37
N MET A 56 -13.94 2.41 19.70
CA MET A 56 -15.39 2.55 19.58
C MET A 56 -15.83 2.27 18.13
N SER A 57 -16.90 1.48 17.98
CA SER A 57 -17.47 1.07 16.68
C SER A 57 -16.54 0.24 15.77
N GLN A 58 -15.46 -0.32 16.32
CA GLN A 58 -14.46 -1.06 15.56
C GLN A 58 -14.31 -2.51 16.05
N SER A 59 -13.74 -3.35 15.20
CA SER A 59 -13.26 -4.69 15.51
C SER A 59 -11.85 -4.83 14.94
N SER A 60 -10.98 -5.65 15.55
CA SER A 60 -9.71 -5.98 14.88
C SER A 60 -9.95 -6.58 13.48
N ASN A 61 -11.09 -7.27 13.29
CA ASN A 61 -11.43 -7.93 12.03
C ASN A 61 -11.74 -6.98 10.88
N ASP A 62 -12.10 -5.72 11.14
CA ASP A 62 -12.28 -4.71 10.09
C ASP A 62 -11.20 -3.63 10.10
N VAL A 63 -10.57 -3.36 11.25
CA VAL A 63 -9.44 -2.43 11.37
C VAL A 63 -8.16 -2.98 10.75
N VAL A 64 -7.83 -4.26 10.99
CA VAL A 64 -6.55 -4.82 10.51
C VAL A 64 -6.50 -4.93 8.98
N PRO A 65 -7.52 -5.50 8.28
CA PRO A 65 -7.55 -5.47 6.82
C PRO A 65 -7.52 -4.04 6.24
N THR A 66 -8.24 -3.10 6.87
CA THR A 66 -8.21 -1.68 6.49
C THR A 66 -6.80 -1.11 6.62
N SER A 67 -6.09 -1.40 7.71
CA SER A 67 -4.73 -0.91 7.97
C SER A 67 -3.73 -1.48 6.96
N VAL A 68 -3.87 -2.76 6.59
CA VAL A 68 -3.06 -3.39 5.53
C VAL A 68 -3.26 -2.68 4.19
N HIS A 69 -4.51 -2.42 3.79
CA HIS A 69 -4.83 -1.73 2.55
C HIS A 69 -4.32 -0.29 2.54
N VAL A 70 -4.53 0.46 3.61
CA VAL A 70 -4.07 1.86 3.74
C VAL A 70 -2.54 1.92 3.69
N SER A 71 -1.84 1.07 4.45
CA SER A 71 -0.37 1.01 4.46
C SER A 71 0.19 0.69 3.07
N ALA A 72 -0.37 -0.33 2.40
CA ALA A 72 0.06 -0.71 1.07
C ALA A 72 -0.22 0.41 0.04
N ALA A 73 -1.38 1.07 0.12
CA ALA A 73 -1.74 2.16 -0.77
C ALA A 73 -0.80 3.37 -0.61
N LEU A 74 -0.45 3.72 0.62
CA LEU A 74 0.54 4.76 0.93
C LEU A 74 1.91 4.40 0.36
N MET A 75 2.42 3.20 0.63
CA MET A 75 3.72 2.76 0.12
C MET A 75 3.80 2.75 -1.41
N VAL A 76 2.72 2.34 -2.08
CA VAL A 76 2.64 2.36 -3.53
C VAL A 76 2.63 3.80 -4.05
N HIS A 77 1.80 4.67 -3.47
CA HIS A 77 1.60 6.04 -3.91
C HIS A 77 2.81 6.95 -3.67
N GLU A 78 3.40 6.87 -2.48
CA GLU A 78 4.41 7.82 -2.00
C GLU A 78 5.84 7.38 -2.38
N HIS A 79 6.08 6.07 -2.53
CA HIS A 79 7.41 5.55 -2.77
C HIS A 79 7.55 4.85 -4.12
N LEU A 80 6.70 3.85 -4.39
CA LEU A 80 6.92 2.96 -5.53
C LEU A 80 6.64 3.63 -6.88
N LEU A 81 5.44 4.19 -7.08
CA LEU A 81 5.10 4.86 -8.35
C LEU A 81 6.05 6.04 -8.64
N PRO A 82 6.40 6.91 -7.68
CA PRO A 82 7.41 7.96 -7.92
C PRO A 82 8.79 7.39 -8.28
N ALA A 83 9.20 6.26 -7.71
CA ALA A 83 10.46 5.63 -8.06
C ALA A 83 10.45 5.07 -9.49
N LEU A 84 9.34 4.45 -9.92
CA LEU A 84 9.16 3.96 -11.28
C LEU A 84 9.13 5.11 -12.30
N ALA A 85 8.43 6.19 -11.99
CA ALA A 85 8.40 7.39 -12.83
C ALA A 85 9.81 8.00 -13.00
N ARG A 86 10.58 8.11 -11.90
CA ARG A 86 11.99 8.55 -11.98
C ARG A 86 12.84 7.63 -12.83
N LEU A 87 12.72 6.31 -12.64
CA LEU A 87 13.47 5.33 -13.44
C LEU A 87 13.10 5.43 -14.92
N SER A 88 11.82 5.55 -15.25
CA SER A 88 11.34 5.73 -16.62
C SER A 88 11.96 6.98 -17.27
N GLY A 89 11.94 8.13 -16.58
CA GLY A 89 12.53 9.37 -17.08
C GLY A 89 14.05 9.29 -17.30
N VAL A 90 14.78 8.58 -16.42
CA VAL A 90 16.22 8.33 -16.62
C VAL A 90 16.47 7.43 -17.82
N LEU A 91 15.66 6.38 -18.01
CA LEU A 91 15.76 5.50 -19.17
C LEU A 91 15.42 6.25 -20.47
N GLU A 92 14.42 7.13 -20.47
CA GLU A 92 14.07 7.97 -21.62
C GLU A 92 15.23 8.88 -22.02
N GLN A 93 15.81 9.61 -21.06
CA GLN A 93 16.98 10.45 -21.32
C GLN A 93 18.14 9.63 -21.90
N LYS A 94 18.41 8.45 -21.34
CA LYS A 94 19.50 7.60 -21.81
C LYS A 94 19.24 6.99 -23.18
N ALA A 95 17.98 6.65 -23.48
CA ALA A 95 17.59 6.17 -24.80
C ALA A 95 17.85 7.25 -25.86
N GLU A 96 17.50 8.51 -25.60
CA GLU A 96 17.76 9.61 -26.53
C GLU A 96 19.26 9.92 -26.68
N GLU A 97 20.03 9.96 -25.58
CA GLU A 97 21.49 10.14 -25.62
C GLU A 97 22.21 9.10 -26.49
N THR A 98 21.67 7.89 -26.56
CA THR A 98 22.27 6.75 -27.25
C THR A 98 21.53 6.35 -28.53
N ARG A 99 20.60 7.19 -28.99
CA ARG A 99 19.71 6.90 -30.12
C ARG A 99 20.43 6.55 -31.41
N ASN A 100 21.58 7.18 -31.65
CA ASN A 100 22.40 6.99 -32.86
C ASN A 100 23.58 6.02 -32.65
N VAL A 101 23.71 5.41 -31.47
CA VAL A 101 24.78 4.45 -31.18
C VAL A 101 24.37 3.06 -31.64
N VAL A 102 24.85 2.64 -32.81
CA VAL A 102 24.58 1.31 -33.36
C VAL A 102 25.45 0.25 -32.67
N LYS A 103 24.84 -0.86 -32.26
CA LYS A 103 25.49 -2.06 -31.70
C LYS A 103 24.99 -3.32 -32.41
N THR A 104 25.73 -4.41 -32.26
CA THR A 104 25.27 -5.75 -32.67
C THR A 104 24.19 -6.23 -31.70
N GLY A 105 23.01 -6.59 -32.20
CA GLY A 105 21.98 -7.25 -31.41
C GLY A 105 22.41 -8.68 -31.02
N ARG A 106 21.82 -9.25 -29.97
CA ARG A 106 22.07 -10.65 -29.59
C ARG A 106 20.78 -11.42 -29.38
N THR A 107 20.70 -12.61 -29.98
CA THR A 107 19.66 -13.61 -29.69
C THR A 107 20.35 -14.92 -29.37
N HIS A 108 19.89 -15.63 -28.32
CA HIS A 108 20.63 -16.78 -27.77
C HIS A 108 22.10 -16.48 -27.42
N LEU A 109 22.40 -15.22 -27.04
CA LEU A 109 23.76 -14.68 -26.82
C LEU A 109 24.69 -14.72 -28.05
N MET A 110 24.16 -15.00 -29.25
CA MET A 110 24.89 -14.98 -30.52
C MET A 110 24.62 -13.68 -31.27
N ASP A 111 25.58 -13.27 -32.11
CA ASP A 111 25.47 -12.06 -32.93
C ASP A 111 24.25 -12.11 -33.87
N ALA A 112 23.53 -10.98 -33.94
CA ALA A 112 22.34 -10.81 -34.76
C ALA A 112 22.40 -9.49 -35.57
N MET A 113 21.26 -9.09 -36.15
CA MET A 113 21.15 -7.84 -36.91
C MET A 113 21.41 -6.61 -36.01
N PRO A 114 21.88 -5.48 -36.60
CA PRO A 114 22.15 -4.26 -35.83
C PRO A 114 20.91 -3.67 -35.17
N VAL A 115 21.09 -3.12 -33.98
CA VAL A 115 20.11 -2.30 -33.24
C VAL A 115 20.82 -1.07 -32.69
N THR A 116 20.11 0.00 -32.35
CA THR A 116 20.71 1.09 -31.57
C THR A 116 20.61 0.80 -30.07
N LEU A 117 21.59 1.25 -29.30
CA LEU A 117 21.53 1.14 -27.83
C LEU A 117 20.28 1.86 -27.28
N GLY A 118 19.88 2.96 -27.90
CA GLY A 118 18.65 3.67 -27.56
C GLY A 118 17.40 2.80 -27.71
N GLN A 119 17.28 2.01 -28.79
CA GLN A 119 16.15 1.09 -28.99
C GLN A 119 16.04 0.03 -27.89
N GLU A 120 17.18 -0.49 -27.42
CA GLU A 120 17.23 -1.50 -26.36
C GLU A 120 16.80 -0.92 -25.01
N ILE A 121 17.30 0.28 -24.66
CA ILE A 121 16.92 1.00 -23.43
C ILE A 121 15.44 1.40 -23.46
N ASP A 122 14.91 1.82 -24.61
CA ASP A 122 13.49 2.13 -24.77
C ASP A 122 12.61 0.88 -24.49
N GLY A 123 13.10 -0.30 -24.84
CA GLY A 123 12.46 -1.57 -24.45
C GLY A 123 12.37 -1.73 -22.94
N TRP A 124 13.45 -1.42 -22.21
CA TRP A 124 13.46 -1.45 -20.74
C TRP A 124 12.51 -0.41 -20.14
N ARG A 125 12.50 0.82 -20.68
CA ARG A 125 11.57 1.88 -20.27
C ARG A 125 10.12 1.43 -20.41
N ALA A 126 9.75 0.84 -21.55
CA ALA A 126 8.40 0.33 -21.78
C ALA A 126 8.00 -0.75 -20.76
N GLN A 127 8.93 -1.58 -20.28
CA GLN A 127 8.65 -2.54 -19.20
C GLN A 127 8.32 -1.84 -17.87
N ILE A 128 9.02 -0.75 -17.55
CA ILE A 128 8.77 0.07 -16.34
C ILE A 128 7.43 0.79 -16.43
N GLU A 129 7.12 1.44 -17.55
CA GLU A 129 5.83 2.11 -17.76
C GLU A 129 4.65 1.12 -17.69
N ALA A 130 4.82 -0.08 -18.24
CA ALA A 130 3.80 -1.12 -18.13
C ALA A 130 3.64 -1.64 -16.69
N ALA A 131 4.69 -1.64 -15.88
CA ALA A 131 4.60 -2.01 -14.47
C ALA A 131 3.90 -0.93 -13.64
N ASP A 132 4.19 0.35 -13.90
CA ASP A 132 3.48 1.49 -13.30
C ASP A 132 1.97 1.41 -13.57
N ALA A 133 1.57 1.17 -14.82
CA ALA A 133 0.17 1.06 -15.20
C ALA A 133 -0.56 -0.09 -14.47
N ARG A 134 0.12 -1.24 -14.28
CA ARG A 134 -0.44 -2.39 -13.54
C ARG A 134 -0.67 -2.03 -12.06
N LEU A 135 0.32 -1.41 -11.43
CA LEU A 135 0.22 -1.00 -10.02
C LEU A 135 -0.85 0.06 -9.81
N SER A 136 -0.93 1.04 -10.72
CA SER A 136 -1.97 2.08 -10.72
C SER A 136 -3.38 1.50 -10.88
N ASP A 137 -3.56 0.43 -11.65
CA ASP A 137 -4.87 -0.23 -11.75
C ASP A 137 -5.23 -1.01 -10.49
N THR A 138 -4.28 -1.78 -9.92
CA THR A 138 -4.49 -2.49 -8.65
C THR A 138 -4.78 -1.54 -7.49
N GLN A 139 -4.21 -0.33 -7.50
CA GLN A 139 -4.48 0.69 -6.48
C GLN A 139 -5.96 1.05 -6.36
N LYS A 140 -6.73 0.99 -7.46
CA LYS A 140 -8.18 1.25 -7.43
C LYS A 140 -8.95 0.28 -6.54
N ARG A 141 -8.50 -0.97 -6.45
CA ARG A 141 -9.10 -2.01 -5.59
C ARG A 141 -8.51 -1.92 -4.18
N LEU A 142 -7.23 -1.58 -4.07
CA LEU A 142 -6.53 -1.42 -2.80
C LEU A 142 -7.13 -0.32 -1.92
N THR A 143 -7.76 0.70 -2.52
CA THR A 143 -8.40 1.79 -1.77
C THR A 143 -9.82 1.46 -1.28
N ALA A 144 -10.32 0.24 -1.52
CA ALA A 144 -11.55 -0.27 -0.92
C ALA A 144 -11.27 -0.79 0.49
N LEU A 145 -11.95 -0.23 1.50
CA LEU A 145 -11.68 -0.51 2.92
C LEU A 145 -12.81 -1.30 3.58
N ALA A 146 -12.44 -2.27 4.41
CA ALA A 146 -13.37 -3.13 5.16
C ALA A 146 -13.99 -2.42 6.39
N GLN A 147 -13.47 -1.25 6.78
CA GLN A 147 -13.90 -0.53 7.98
C GLN A 147 -15.41 -0.31 8.01
N GLY A 148 -16.01 -0.60 9.16
CA GLY A 148 -17.46 -0.58 9.37
C GLY A 148 -18.11 -1.95 9.19
N GLY A 149 -17.36 -3.00 8.82
CA GLY A 149 -17.81 -4.39 8.81
C GLY A 149 -17.86 -5.03 10.21
N THR A 150 -17.16 -4.43 11.18
CA THR A 150 -17.04 -4.89 12.57
C THR A 150 -16.61 -6.35 12.67
N ALA A 151 -17.31 -7.18 13.45
CA ALA A 151 -16.83 -8.52 13.79
C ALA A 151 -16.89 -9.51 12.62
N VAL A 152 -17.95 -9.43 11.81
CA VAL A 152 -18.31 -10.48 10.82
C VAL A 152 -18.85 -9.92 9.50
N GLY A 153 -18.77 -8.61 9.27
CA GLY A 153 -19.21 -7.95 8.03
C GLY A 153 -20.61 -7.35 8.06
N THR A 154 -21.39 -7.56 9.15
CA THR A 154 -22.75 -7.01 9.28
C THR A 154 -22.81 -5.54 9.66
N GLY A 155 -21.70 -5.00 10.20
CA GLY A 155 -21.65 -3.64 10.71
C GLY A 155 -22.36 -3.43 12.06
N ILE A 156 -22.70 -4.52 12.77
CA ILE A 156 -23.29 -4.41 14.12
C ILE A 156 -22.34 -3.64 15.04
N ASN A 157 -22.89 -2.77 15.89
CA ASN A 157 -22.19 -1.84 16.79
C ASN A 157 -21.44 -0.67 16.11
N ALA A 158 -21.55 -0.51 14.79
CA ALA A 158 -21.11 0.69 14.08
C ALA A 158 -22.31 1.51 13.59
N HIS A 159 -22.18 2.84 13.58
CA HIS A 159 -23.18 3.69 12.95
C HIS A 159 -23.16 3.43 11.41
N PRO A 160 -24.31 3.43 10.70
CA PRO A 160 -24.36 3.10 9.26
C PRO A 160 -23.47 3.95 8.35
N LYS A 161 -23.10 5.15 8.79
CA LYS A 161 -22.20 6.08 8.07
C LYS A 161 -20.72 5.97 8.48
N PHE A 162 -20.38 5.10 9.43
CA PHE A 162 -19.06 5.06 10.06
C PHE A 162 -17.95 4.76 9.05
N GLY A 163 -18.04 3.63 8.33
CA GLY A 163 -17.02 3.22 7.35
C GLY A 163 -16.79 4.26 6.24
N HIS A 164 -17.85 4.73 5.60
CA HIS A 164 -17.76 5.81 4.60
C HIS A 164 -17.08 7.09 5.13
N LYS A 165 -17.38 7.49 6.37
CA LYS A 165 -16.75 8.67 6.98
C LYS A 165 -15.27 8.43 7.26
N VAL A 166 -14.89 7.25 7.76
CA VAL A 166 -13.47 6.90 7.98
C VAL A 166 -12.72 6.96 6.66
N ALA A 167 -13.24 6.35 5.60
CA ALA A 167 -12.61 6.38 4.28
C ALA A 167 -12.44 7.82 3.75
N THR A 168 -13.45 8.68 3.93
CA THR A 168 -13.37 10.10 3.53
C THR A 168 -12.27 10.83 4.29
N LEU A 169 -12.24 10.70 5.61
CA LEU A 169 -11.24 11.37 6.46
C LEU A 169 -9.82 10.87 6.19
N LEU A 170 -9.64 9.57 5.91
CA LEU A 170 -8.36 9.02 5.47
C LEU A 170 -7.94 9.67 4.14
N GLY A 171 -8.85 9.80 3.18
CA GLY A 171 -8.51 10.41 1.90
C GLY A 171 -8.19 11.90 1.99
N GLU A 172 -8.84 12.64 2.88
CA GLU A 172 -8.48 14.03 3.20
C GLU A 172 -7.09 14.15 3.83
N GLN A 173 -6.69 13.18 4.65
CA GLN A 173 -5.39 13.19 5.34
C GLN A 173 -4.24 12.75 4.45
N THR A 174 -4.45 11.77 3.58
CA THR A 174 -3.37 11.16 2.78
C THR A 174 -3.32 11.65 1.35
N GLY A 175 -4.37 12.31 0.86
CA GLY A 175 -4.52 12.65 -0.57
C GLY A 175 -4.91 11.47 -1.46
N ILE A 176 -5.19 10.29 -0.90
CA ILE A 176 -5.58 9.08 -1.64
C ILE A 176 -7.09 8.86 -1.54
N GLY A 177 -7.77 8.67 -2.67
CA GLY A 177 -9.23 8.43 -2.71
C GLY A 177 -9.64 7.06 -2.17
N PHE A 178 -9.80 6.94 -0.85
CA PHE A 178 -10.35 5.76 -0.18
C PHE A 178 -11.88 5.73 -0.21
N TYR A 179 -12.43 4.52 -0.25
CA TYR A 179 -13.87 4.29 -0.15
C TYR A 179 -14.19 3.01 0.63
N GLN A 180 -15.40 2.90 1.16
CA GLN A 180 -15.83 1.67 1.84
C GLN A 180 -16.12 0.57 0.82
N ALA A 181 -15.60 -0.63 1.07
CA ALA A 181 -15.80 -1.78 0.19
C ALA A 181 -17.30 -2.08 -0.01
N ALA A 182 -17.69 -2.46 -1.22
CA ALA A 182 -19.07 -2.77 -1.56
C ALA A 182 -19.61 -4.00 -0.81
N SER A 183 -18.74 -4.99 -0.58
CA SER A 183 -19.03 -6.17 0.25
C SER A 183 -18.07 -6.21 1.42
N LEU A 184 -18.57 -5.94 2.62
CA LEU A 184 -17.77 -6.04 3.84
C LEU A 184 -17.43 -7.51 4.14
N PHE A 185 -18.30 -8.46 3.80
CA PHE A 185 -18.01 -9.88 3.95
C PHE A 185 -16.78 -10.31 3.13
N GLU A 186 -16.66 -9.85 1.89
CA GLU A 186 -15.48 -10.12 1.06
C GLU A 186 -14.24 -9.50 1.69
N GLY A 187 -14.28 -8.20 2.01
CA GLY A 187 -13.15 -7.50 2.62
C GLY A 187 -12.68 -8.05 3.98
N LEU A 188 -13.52 -8.79 4.69
CA LEU A 188 -13.14 -9.52 5.91
C LEU A 188 -12.69 -10.97 5.67
N SER A 189 -13.23 -11.65 4.66
CA SER A 189 -13.07 -13.10 4.47
C SER A 189 -11.89 -13.49 3.58
N SER A 190 -11.40 -12.57 2.74
CA SER A 190 -10.25 -12.81 1.88
C SER A 190 -9.29 -11.62 1.88
N GLN A 191 -8.11 -11.83 1.31
CA GLN A 191 -7.08 -10.80 1.11
C GLN A 191 -6.70 -10.75 -0.37
N ASP A 192 -7.68 -10.92 -1.25
CA ASP A 192 -7.47 -11.13 -2.68
C ASP A 192 -6.78 -9.93 -3.33
N THR A 193 -7.14 -8.72 -2.91
CA THR A 193 -6.50 -7.48 -3.38
C THR A 193 -5.02 -7.41 -2.98
N ALA A 194 -4.65 -7.86 -1.77
CA ALA A 194 -3.26 -7.93 -1.35
C ALA A 194 -2.47 -8.98 -2.16
N VAL A 195 -3.10 -10.12 -2.47
CA VAL A 195 -2.51 -11.16 -3.35
C VAL A 195 -2.32 -10.62 -4.76
N GLU A 196 -3.28 -9.87 -5.30
CA GLU A 196 -3.18 -9.23 -6.61
C GLU A 196 -2.00 -8.25 -6.66
N LEU A 197 -1.87 -7.36 -5.65
CA LEU A 197 -0.75 -6.44 -5.54
C LEU A 197 0.59 -7.19 -5.50
N SER A 198 0.70 -8.24 -4.68
CA SER A 198 1.88 -9.11 -4.64
C SER A 198 2.19 -9.74 -6.00
N GLY A 199 1.17 -10.09 -6.78
CA GLY A 199 1.32 -10.55 -8.17
C GLY A 199 1.94 -9.49 -9.07
N GLN A 200 1.45 -8.24 -9.01
CA GLN A 200 2.02 -7.14 -9.80
C GLN A 200 3.45 -6.80 -9.39
N LEU A 201 3.76 -6.84 -8.09
CA LEU A 201 5.13 -6.66 -7.60
C LEU A 201 6.07 -7.76 -8.14
N LYS A 202 5.59 -9.00 -8.27
CA LYS A 202 6.36 -10.10 -8.87
C LYS A 202 6.63 -9.88 -10.36
N VAL A 203 5.65 -9.36 -11.10
CA VAL A 203 5.83 -8.98 -12.52
C VAL A 203 6.88 -7.86 -12.66
N LEU A 204 6.83 -6.85 -11.79
CA LEU A 204 7.83 -5.80 -11.73
C LEU A 204 9.22 -6.37 -11.42
N ALA A 205 9.34 -7.27 -10.44
CA ALA A 205 10.62 -7.90 -10.08
C ALA A 205 11.25 -8.66 -11.26
N VAL A 206 10.46 -9.40 -12.05
CA VAL A 206 10.94 -10.08 -13.26
C VAL A 206 11.44 -9.07 -14.30
N SER A 207 10.71 -7.96 -14.48
CA SER A 207 11.11 -6.89 -15.41
C SER A 207 12.43 -6.25 -14.97
N LEU A 208 12.57 -5.89 -13.69
CA LEU A 208 13.79 -5.32 -13.14
C LEU A 208 14.98 -6.29 -13.20
N MET A 209 14.76 -7.59 -12.95
CA MET A 209 15.79 -8.62 -13.08
C MET A 209 16.32 -8.69 -14.52
N LYS A 210 15.43 -8.64 -15.50
CA LYS A 210 15.82 -8.61 -16.91
C LYS A 210 16.60 -7.34 -17.26
N ILE A 211 16.16 -6.17 -16.79
CA ILE A 211 16.85 -4.90 -17.06
C ILE A 211 18.25 -4.88 -16.41
N ALA A 212 18.37 -5.37 -15.17
CA ALA A 212 19.64 -5.35 -14.43
C ALA A 212 20.67 -6.38 -14.93
N ASN A 213 20.23 -7.45 -15.59
CA ASN A 213 21.11 -8.49 -16.13
C ASN A 213 21.65 -8.17 -17.53
N ASP A 214 21.00 -7.27 -18.27
CA ASP A 214 21.51 -6.78 -19.56
C ASP A 214 22.60 -5.72 -19.37
#